data_AF-A0AA97KJN8-F1
#
_entry.id   AF-A0AA97KJN8-F1
#
_cell.length_a   1.000
_cell.length_b   1.000
_cell.length_c   1.000
_cell.angle_alpha   90.00
_cell.angle_beta   90.00
_cell.angle_gamma   90.00
#
_symmetry.space_group_name_H-M   'P 1'
#
loop_
_entity.id
_entity.type
_entity.pdbx_description
1 polymer ?
#
loop_
_entity_poly.entity_id
_entity_poly.type
_entity_poly.pdbx_seq_one_letter_code
_entity_poly.pdbx_strand_id
1 'polypeptide(L)'
;MKGSLNPLQGNLENGPKNVVSDQAILFLNGYSRTRKSLVETKRTLKVVLNRCKGSVQSLADRSDSEVTKKDIAFLVTLAVLLLISIAFNIYLAAKRQRLQAALSNSCPRGWVRSEGRCYFFSDTEQTWDAGQSHCFSYGGSLVLMDTPQERDFVMRSEDLTDYWIGLRREEVGQPWKQPNGSLFSDWFPIGGEGLCAYLSSKEVSSTRCVNSQRWICSRLVGASLPRSSEDVV
;
A
#
# COMPACT_ATOMS: atom_id res chain seq x y z
N MET A 1 13.79 -14.69 -66.01
CA MET A 1 13.50 -15.41 -64.76
C MET A 1 12.61 -14.53 -63.91
N LYS A 2 11.52 -15.10 -63.38
CA LYS A 2 10.43 -14.41 -62.67
C LYS A 2 10.94 -13.74 -61.39
N GLY A 3 10.47 -12.51 -61.13
CA GLY A 3 10.61 -11.81 -59.86
C GLY A 3 9.36 -10.97 -59.63
N SER A 4 8.55 -11.39 -58.65
CA SER A 4 7.16 -10.97 -58.43
C SER A 4 7.04 -9.56 -57.86
N LEU A 5 6.10 -8.77 -58.41
CA LEU A 5 5.40 -7.72 -57.67
C LEU A 5 4.54 -8.39 -56.59
N ASN A 6 4.62 -7.91 -55.35
CA ASN A 6 3.60 -8.15 -54.33
C ASN A 6 3.00 -6.80 -53.92
N PRO A 7 1.66 -6.68 -53.84
CA PRO A 7 0.99 -5.49 -53.35
C PRO A 7 0.96 -5.47 -51.81
N LEU A 8 1.04 -4.26 -51.26
CA LEU A 8 0.86 -3.96 -49.85
C LEU A 8 -0.61 -4.19 -49.47
N GLN A 9 -0.90 -5.33 -48.84
CA GLN A 9 -2.15 -5.55 -48.12
C GLN A 9 -2.00 -4.98 -46.70
N GLY A 10 -2.62 -3.84 -46.44
CA GLY A 10 -2.76 -3.30 -45.09
C GLY A 10 -3.73 -4.15 -44.28
N ASN A 11 -3.29 -4.65 -43.14
CA ASN A 11 -4.16 -5.19 -42.10
C ASN A 11 -4.32 -4.16 -40.99
N LEU A 12 -5.41 -3.39 -41.09
CA LEU A 12 -6.13 -2.90 -39.91
C LEU A 12 -6.94 -4.06 -39.34
N GLU A 13 -7.23 -3.95 -38.04
CA GLU A 13 -8.02 -4.87 -37.21
C GLU A 13 -7.25 -6.05 -36.60
N ASN A 14 -6.83 -5.84 -35.35
CA ASN A 14 -7.27 -6.64 -34.20
C ASN A 14 -6.83 -5.93 -32.92
N GLY A 15 -7.66 -5.01 -32.42
CA GLY A 15 -7.49 -4.46 -31.07
C GLY A 15 -7.66 -5.57 -30.02
N PRO A 16 -6.95 -5.52 -28.89
CA PRO A 16 -7.09 -6.52 -27.84
C PRO A 16 -8.52 -6.49 -27.29
N LYS A 17 -9.25 -7.56 -27.57
CA LYS A 17 -10.56 -7.89 -26.99
C LYS A 17 -10.44 -7.83 -25.47
N ASN A 18 -11.31 -7.05 -24.84
CA ASN A 18 -11.56 -6.92 -23.40
C ASN A 18 -10.99 -8.07 -22.55
N VAL A 19 -9.73 -7.96 -22.13
CA VAL A 19 -9.17 -8.78 -21.05
C VAL A 19 -9.48 -8.04 -19.77
N VAL A 20 -10.64 -8.34 -19.17
CA VAL A 20 -10.85 -8.03 -17.76
C VAL A 20 -9.81 -8.87 -17.02
N SER A 21 -8.78 -8.21 -16.48
CA SER A 21 -7.71 -8.84 -15.71
C SER A 21 -8.27 -9.86 -14.73
N ASP A 22 -7.71 -11.08 -14.69
CA ASP A 22 -8.10 -12.13 -13.75
C ASP A 22 -8.08 -11.63 -12.29
N GLN A 23 -7.22 -10.65 -11.99
CA GLN A 23 -7.20 -9.93 -10.72
C GLN A 23 -8.55 -9.25 -10.43
N ALA A 24 -9.13 -8.53 -11.41
CA ALA A 24 -10.39 -7.82 -11.26
C ALA A 24 -11.58 -8.77 -11.05
N ILE A 25 -11.57 -9.94 -11.69
CA ILE A 25 -12.59 -10.98 -11.48
C ILE A 25 -12.49 -11.56 -10.07
N LEU A 26 -11.27 -11.82 -9.58
CA LEU A 26 -11.04 -12.28 -8.20
C LEU A 26 -11.50 -11.24 -7.17
N PHE A 27 -11.24 -9.95 -7.42
CA PHE A 27 -11.72 -8.86 -6.56
C PHE A 27 -13.25 -8.74 -6.53
N LEU A 28 -13.92 -8.79 -7.70
CA LEU A 28 -15.39 -8.70 -7.77
C LEU A 28 -16.08 -9.93 -7.16
N ASN A 29 -15.52 -11.13 -7.38
CA ASN A 29 -16.02 -12.36 -6.78
C ASN A 29 -15.82 -12.37 -5.26
N GLY A 30 -14.68 -11.88 -4.77
CA GLY A 30 -14.43 -11.66 -3.34
C GLY A 30 -15.44 -10.69 -2.73
N TYR A 31 -15.65 -9.53 -3.36
CA TYR A 31 -16.59 -8.51 -2.91
C TYR A 31 -18.05 -9.02 -2.86
N SER A 32 -18.48 -9.75 -3.89
CA SER A 32 -19.81 -10.39 -3.95
C SER A 32 -20.03 -11.42 -2.84
N ARG A 33 -19.00 -12.24 -2.55
CA ARG A 33 -19.03 -13.26 -1.49
C ARG A 33 -19.11 -12.63 -0.10
N THR A 34 -18.36 -11.55 0.17
CA THR A 34 -18.40 -10.83 1.45
C THR A 34 -19.74 -10.12 1.67
N ARG A 35 -20.35 -9.56 0.61
CA ARG A 35 -21.69 -8.94 0.69
C ARG A 35 -22.78 -9.95 1.04
N LYS A 36 -22.75 -11.15 0.44
CA LYS A 36 -23.71 -12.22 0.74
C LYS A 36 -23.57 -12.71 2.19
N SER A 37 -22.34 -12.93 2.65
CA SER A 37 -22.05 -13.33 4.04
C SER A 37 -22.58 -12.29 5.05
N LEU A 38 -22.35 -11.00 4.82
CA LEU A 38 -22.82 -9.91 5.69
C LEU A 38 -24.35 -9.82 5.78
N VAL A 39 -25.07 -10.05 4.67
CA VAL A 39 -26.54 -10.04 4.65
C VAL A 39 -27.09 -11.20 5.49
N GLU A 40 -26.47 -12.37 5.40
CA GLU A 40 -26.90 -13.55 6.15
C GLU A 40 -26.61 -13.39 7.66
N THR A 41 -25.43 -12.88 8.02
CA THR A 41 -25.10 -12.55 9.43
C THR A 41 -26.09 -11.54 10.01
N LYS A 42 -26.51 -10.52 9.23
CA LYS A 42 -27.49 -9.53 9.66
C LYS A 42 -28.88 -10.14 9.89
N ARG A 43 -29.31 -11.10 9.07
CA ARG A 43 -30.58 -11.82 9.26
C ARG A 43 -30.55 -12.66 10.54
N THR A 44 -29.49 -13.43 10.75
CA THR A 44 -29.33 -14.27 11.95
C THR A 44 -29.30 -13.41 13.22
N LEU A 45 -28.56 -12.30 13.20
CA LEU A 45 -28.51 -11.38 14.33
C LEU A 45 -29.89 -10.81 14.66
N LYS A 46 -30.70 -10.46 13.65
CA LYS A 46 -32.06 -9.95 13.83
C LYS A 46 -32.99 -10.97 14.49
N VAL A 47 -32.88 -12.25 14.13
CA VAL A 47 -33.67 -13.34 14.75
C VAL A 47 -33.30 -13.51 16.22
N VAL A 48 -32.01 -13.51 16.54
CA VAL A 48 -31.53 -13.63 17.94
C VAL A 48 -31.96 -12.43 18.77
N LEU A 49 -31.86 -11.22 18.23
CA LEU A 49 -32.23 -9.98 18.92
C LEU A 49 -33.73 -9.94 19.23
N ASN A 50 -34.57 -10.39 18.29
CA ASN A 50 -36.01 -10.51 18.50
C ASN A 50 -36.37 -11.56 19.57
N ARG A 51 -35.64 -12.67 19.64
CA ARG A 51 -35.85 -13.72 20.66
C ARG A 51 -35.42 -13.26 22.04
N CYS A 52 -34.28 -12.58 22.16
CA CYS A 52 -33.83 -11.95 23.41
C CYS A 52 -34.82 -10.89 23.90
N LYS A 53 -35.38 -10.07 23.00
CA LYS A 53 -36.40 -9.06 23.36
C LYS A 53 -37.61 -9.70 24.04
N GLY A 54 -38.11 -10.83 23.51
CA GLY A 54 -39.22 -11.57 24.11
C GLY A 54 -38.91 -12.10 25.51
N SER A 55 -37.71 -12.66 25.72
CA SER A 55 -37.28 -13.18 27.03
C SER A 55 -37.06 -12.08 28.08
N VAL A 56 -36.65 -10.88 27.68
CA VAL A 56 -36.49 -9.73 28.59
C VAL A 56 -37.86 -9.16 28.98
N GLN A 57 -38.82 -9.15 28.05
CA GLN A 57 -40.17 -8.64 28.30
C GLN A 57 -40.92 -9.48 29.34
N SER A 58 -40.77 -10.80 29.32
CA SER A 58 -41.42 -11.70 30.28
C SER A 58 -40.80 -11.65 31.68
N LEU A 59 -39.52 -11.27 31.80
CA LEU A 59 -38.86 -11.03 33.08
C LEU A 59 -39.29 -9.71 33.73
N ALA A 60 -39.67 -8.71 32.92
CA ALA A 60 -40.17 -7.43 33.40
C ALA A 60 -41.58 -7.52 34.03
N ASP A 61 -42.41 -8.46 33.56
CA ASP A 61 -43.82 -8.63 33.99
C ASP A 61 -43.99 -9.41 35.32
N ARG A 62 -42.92 -10.07 35.82
CA ARG A 62 -43.01 -11.00 36.97
C ARG A 62 -42.56 -10.41 38.32
N SER A 63 -42.23 -9.11 38.38
CA SER A 63 -41.67 -8.45 39.58
C SER A 63 -42.71 -7.54 40.26
N ASP A 64 -43.24 -7.96 41.42
CA ASP A 64 -44.40 -7.34 42.09
C ASP A 64 -44.05 -6.51 43.36
N SER A 65 -42.81 -6.03 43.50
CA SER A 65 -42.36 -5.18 44.63
C SER A 65 -41.83 -3.82 44.14
N GLU A 66 -42.30 -2.74 44.76
CA GLU A 66 -41.93 -1.35 44.40
C GLU A 66 -40.44 -1.04 44.68
N VAL A 67 -39.82 -1.79 45.59
CA VAL A 67 -38.39 -1.72 45.92
C VAL A 67 -37.56 -2.44 44.85
N THR A 68 -37.97 -3.64 44.43
CA THR A 68 -37.26 -4.39 43.38
C THR A 68 -37.37 -3.74 42.00
N LYS A 69 -38.44 -2.98 41.72
CA LYS A 69 -38.60 -2.23 40.45
C LYS A 69 -37.55 -1.12 40.28
N LYS A 70 -37.20 -0.39 41.34
CA LYS A 70 -36.17 0.68 41.29
C LYS A 70 -34.77 0.11 41.14
N ASP A 71 -34.47 -0.97 41.86
CA ASP A 71 -33.19 -1.67 41.75
C ASP A 71 -33.02 -2.33 40.38
N ILE A 72 -34.07 -2.97 39.85
CA ILE A 72 -34.08 -3.51 38.48
C ILE A 72 -33.93 -2.39 37.46
N ALA A 73 -34.61 -1.25 37.62
CA ALA A 73 -34.47 -0.10 36.72
C ALA A 73 -33.03 0.44 36.73
N PHE A 74 -32.40 0.55 37.90
CA PHE A 74 -31.01 0.97 38.02
C PHE A 74 -30.05 -0.01 37.32
N LEU A 75 -30.19 -1.31 37.55
CA LEU A 75 -29.38 -2.34 36.88
C LEU A 75 -29.58 -2.32 35.36
N VAL A 76 -30.80 -2.11 34.88
CA VAL A 76 -31.09 -1.96 33.44
C VAL A 76 -30.43 -0.69 32.88
N THR A 77 -30.48 0.44 33.60
CA THR A 77 -29.81 1.68 33.14
C THR A 77 -28.30 1.52 33.06
N LEU A 78 -27.66 0.89 34.05
CA LEU A 78 -26.23 0.60 34.03
C LEU A 78 -25.86 -0.33 32.87
N ALA A 79 -26.64 -1.40 32.66
CA ALA A 79 -26.44 -2.31 31.53
C ALA A 79 -26.55 -1.58 30.18
N VAL A 80 -27.55 -0.71 30.00
CA VAL A 80 -27.72 0.08 28.78
C VAL A 80 -26.54 1.05 28.56
N LEU A 81 -26.08 1.75 29.62
CA LEU A 81 -24.93 2.64 29.53
C LEU A 81 -23.65 1.90 29.17
N LEU A 82 -23.43 0.71 29.74
CA LEU A 82 -22.30 -0.16 29.39
C LEU A 82 -22.37 -0.61 27.93
N LEU A 83 -23.54 -1.00 27.44
CA LEU A 83 -23.73 -1.38 26.04
C LEU A 83 -23.47 -0.21 25.09
N ILE A 84 -23.89 1.01 25.43
CA ILE A 84 -23.61 2.21 24.66
C ILE A 84 -22.11 2.50 24.63
N SER A 85 -21.42 2.41 25.78
CA SER A 85 -19.97 2.60 25.87
C SER A 85 -19.20 1.57 25.05
N ILE A 86 -19.57 0.28 25.14
CA ILE A 86 -18.96 -0.79 24.34
C ILE A 86 -19.21 -0.56 22.84
N ALA A 87 -20.45 -0.24 22.46
CA ALA A 87 -20.79 0.04 21.07
C ALA A 87 -20.04 1.27 20.51
N PHE A 88 -19.86 2.31 21.32
CA PHE A 88 -19.08 3.48 20.96
C PHE A 88 -17.59 3.15 20.78
N ASN A 89 -17.00 2.37 21.69
CA ASN A 89 -15.62 1.91 21.56
C ASN A 89 -15.41 1.02 20.32
N ILE A 90 -16.34 0.10 20.05
CA ILE A 90 -16.34 -0.73 18.82
C ILE A 90 -16.47 0.16 17.58
N TYR A 91 -17.36 1.16 17.60
CA TYR A 91 -17.51 2.12 16.51
C TYR A 91 -16.23 2.92 16.28
N LEU A 92 -15.58 3.42 17.34
CA LEU A 92 -14.31 4.13 17.24
C LEU A 92 -13.19 3.23 16.71
N ALA A 93 -13.08 1.99 17.18
CA ALA A 93 -12.12 1.01 16.69
C ALA A 93 -12.33 0.72 15.19
N ALA A 94 -13.56 0.46 14.77
CA ALA A 94 -13.90 0.23 13.37
C ALA A 94 -13.66 1.47 12.49
N LYS A 95 -13.95 2.67 12.99
CA LYS A 95 -13.68 3.94 12.30
C LYS A 95 -12.17 4.17 12.14
N ARG A 96 -11.37 3.93 13.20
CA ARG A 96 -9.89 3.99 13.16
C ARG A 96 -9.33 3.00 12.15
N GLN A 97 -9.78 1.75 12.18
CA GLN A 97 -9.31 0.71 11.27
C GLN A 97 -9.63 1.04 9.80
N ARG A 98 -10.83 1.56 9.51
CA ARG A 98 -11.20 2.01 8.16
C ARG A 98 -10.37 3.18 7.69
N LEU A 99 -10.12 4.16 8.56
CA LEU A 99 -9.29 5.31 8.22
C LEU A 99 -7.85 4.87 7.94
N GLN A 100 -7.32 3.96 8.75
CA GLN A 100 -5.97 3.40 8.58
C GLN A 100 -5.85 2.59 7.28
N ALA A 101 -6.87 1.81 6.91
CA ALA A 101 -6.92 1.10 5.63
C ALA A 101 -7.07 2.05 4.42
N ALA A 102 -7.85 3.13 4.56
CA ALA A 102 -7.97 4.14 3.51
C ALA A 102 -6.63 4.88 3.30
N LEU A 103 -5.94 5.22 4.39
CA LEU A 103 -4.59 5.81 4.35
C LEU A 103 -3.56 4.83 3.78
N SER A 104 -3.60 3.54 4.15
CA SER A 104 -2.71 2.55 3.57
C SER A 104 -2.90 2.46 2.06
N ASN A 105 -4.14 2.54 1.57
CA ASN A 105 -4.45 2.43 0.15
C ASN A 105 -4.18 3.70 -0.68
N SER A 106 -3.53 4.71 -0.08
CA SER A 106 -3.18 5.97 -0.73
C SER A 106 -1.70 6.29 -0.51
N CYS A 107 -1.14 7.13 -1.38
CA CYS A 107 0.22 7.61 -1.18
C CYS A 107 0.26 8.69 -0.09
N PRO A 108 1.34 8.76 0.72
CA PRO A 108 1.50 9.84 1.67
C PRO A 108 1.42 11.21 0.98
N ARG A 109 1.04 12.25 1.73
CA ARG A 109 0.96 13.61 1.18
C ARG A 109 2.32 14.02 0.62
N GLY A 110 2.32 14.59 -0.59
CA GLY A 110 3.55 15.00 -1.28
C GLY A 110 4.23 13.88 -2.10
N TRP A 111 3.68 12.66 -2.10
CA TRP A 111 4.18 11.56 -2.92
C TRP A 111 3.36 11.42 -4.21
N VAL A 112 4.04 11.11 -5.31
CA VAL A 112 3.43 10.87 -6.62
C VAL A 112 3.04 9.41 -6.74
N ARG A 113 1.82 9.12 -7.19
CA ARG A 113 1.35 7.75 -7.41
C ARG A 113 1.56 7.34 -8.87
N SER A 114 2.19 6.19 -9.09
CA SER A 114 2.28 5.56 -10.41
C SER A 114 2.28 4.04 -10.25
N GLU A 115 1.51 3.33 -11.08
CA GLU A 115 1.51 1.85 -11.18
C GLU A 115 1.47 1.07 -9.86
N GLY A 116 0.65 1.52 -8.90
CA GLY A 116 0.52 0.84 -7.60
C GLY A 116 1.65 1.15 -6.61
N ARG A 117 2.52 2.10 -6.93
CA ARG A 117 3.60 2.61 -6.10
C ARG A 117 3.46 4.09 -5.81
N CYS A 118 4.17 4.52 -4.79
CA CYS A 118 4.31 5.90 -4.39
C CYS A 118 5.78 6.30 -4.50
N TYR A 119 6.03 7.48 -5.05
CA TYR A 119 7.36 8.04 -5.27
C TYR A 119 7.49 9.37 -4.56
N PHE A 120 8.62 9.60 -3.91
CA PHE A 120 8.97 10.89 -3.32
C PHE A 120 10.29 11.35 -3.88
N PHE A 121 10.33 12.60 -4.33
CA PHE A 121 11.51 13.25 -4.86
C PHE A 121 11.93 14.28 -3.83
N SER A 122 13.14 14.15 -3.29
CA SER A 122 13.63 15.12 -2.32
C SER A 122 13.96 16.45 -3.00
N ASP A 123 13.73 17.55 -2.27
CA ASP A 123 14.19 18.89 -2.68
C ASP A 123 15.60 19.19 -2.14
N THR A 124 15.99 18.53 -1.05
CA THR A 124 17.28 18.64 -0.38
C THR A 124 18.26 17.55 -0.82
N GLU A 125 19.54 17.82 -0.64
CA GLU A 125 20.63 16.88 -0.93
C GLU A 125 21.17 16.25 0.36
N GLN A 126 21.44 14.94 0.33
CA GLN A 126 22.01 14.17 1.43
C GLN A 126 22.88 13.01 0.89
N THR A 127 23.57 12.30 1.78
CA THR A 127 24.29 11.07 1.42
C THR A 127 23.33 9.93 1.04
N TRP A 128 23.85 8.93 0.34
CA TRP A 128 23.06 7.77 -0.07
C TRP A 128 22.42 7.06 1.13
N ASP A 129 23.19 6.83 2.21
CA ASP A 129 22.69 6.16 3.42
C ASP A 129 21.62 6.99 4.14
N ALA A 130 21.74 8.32 4.14
CA ALA A 130 20.73 9.22 4.71
C ALA A 130 19.43 9.20 3.87
N GLY A 131 19.54 9.23 2.54
CA GLY A 131 18.40 9.08 1.63
C GLY A 131 17.69 7.73 1.82
N GLN A 132 18.46 6.64 1.89
CA GLN A 132 17.92 5.29 2.16
C GLN A 132 17.23 5.23 3.52
N SER A 133 17.83 5.79 4.57
CA SER A 133 17.23 5.85 5.92
C SER A 133 15.92 6.66 5.92
N HIS A 134 15.89 7.78 5.19
CA HIS A 134 14.67 8.55 5.00
C HIS A 134 13.58 7.70 4.34
N CYS A 135 13.87 7.06 3.21
CA CYS A 135 12.89 6.21 2.53
C CYS A 135 12.40 5.05 3.40
N PHE A 136 13.31 4.43 4.18
CA PHE A 136 12.96 3.39 5.13
C PHE A 136 11.96 3.88 6.18
N SER A 137 12.14 5.07 6.74
CA SER A 137 11.20 5.65 7.71
C SER A 137 9.76 5.81 7.17
N TYR A 138 9.61 5.85 5.84
CA TYR A 138 8.32 5.86 5.14
C TYR A 138 7.89 4.47 4.65
N GLY A 139 8.46 3.37 5.13
CA GLY A 139 8.09 2.01 4.73
C GLY A 139 8.42 1.71 3.27
N GLY A 140 9.51 2.30 2.77
CA GLY A 140 10.01 2.10 1.41
C GLY A 140 11.52 2.00 1.38
N SER A 141 12.08 2.20 0.19
CA SER A 141 13.52 2.25 -0.05
C SER A 141 13.82 3.35 -1.05
N LEU A 142 15.10 3.65 -1.29
CA LEU A 142 15.48 4.31 -2.53
C LEU A 142 14.92 3.53 -3.72
N VAL A 143 14.55 4.24 -4.79
CA VAL A 143 13.86 3.65 -5.92
C VAL A 143 14.69 2.56 -6.59
N LEU A 144 14.05 1.41 -6.80
CA LEU A 144 14.58 0.27 -7.52
C LEU A 144 13.78 0.26 -8.80
N MET A 145 14.41 0.65 -9.90
CA MET A 145 13.79 0.58 -11.23
C MET A 145 13.81 -0.89 -11.64
N ASP A 146 12.89 -1.69 -11.10
CA ASP A 146 12.88 -3.15 -11.26
C ASP A 146 12.15 -3.56 -12.54
N THR A 147 11.24 -2.72 -13.02
CA THR A 147 10.53 -2.92 -14.31
C THR A 147 10.83 -1.81 -15.31
N PRO A 148 10.68 -2.08 -16.63
CA PRO A 148 10.74 -1.05 -17.67
C PRO A 148 9.80 0.13 -17.39
N GLN A 149 8.59 -0.15 -16.90
CA GLN A 149 7.60 0.89 -16.62
C GLN A 149 8.01 1.80 -15.45
N GLU A 150 8.60 1.23 -14.41
CA GLU A 150 9.15 2.00 -13.29
C GLU A 150 10.32 2.87 -13.74
N ARG A 151 11.24 2.31 -14.54
CA ARG A 151 12.34 3.08 -15.14
C ARG A 151 11.83 4.22 -16.01
N ASP A 152 10.90 3.94 -16.92
CA ASP A 152 10.35 4.94 -17.84
C ASP A 152 9.59 6.05 -17.11
N PHE A 153 8.97 5.73 -15.97
CA PHE A 153 8.35 6.75 -15.12
C PHE A 153 9.40 7.64 -14.44
N VAL A 154 10.42 7.02 -13.82
CA VAL A 154 11.48 7.73 -13.09
C VAL A 154 12.34 8.57 -14.05
N MET A 155 12.64 8.07 -15.24
CA MET A 155 13.49 8.74 -16.23
C MET A 155 12.72 9.74 -17.12
N ARG A 156 11.40 9.91 -16.93
CA ARG A 156 10.57 10.74 -17.83
C ARG A 156 10.88 12.23 -17.76
N SER A 157 11.34 12.70 -16.61
CA SER A 157 11.60 14.13 -16.40
C SER A 157 13.05 14.43 -16.75
N GLU A 158 13.24 15.29 -17.75
CA GLU A 158 14.55 15.78 -18.18
C GLU A 158 15.28 16.58 -17.08
N ASP A 159 14.57 16.99 -16.03
CA ASP A 159 15.08 17.77 -14.90
C ASP A 159 15.58 16.90 -13.73
N LEU A 160 15.43 15.57 -13.80
CA LEU A 160 15.87 14.65 -12.74
C LEU A 160 17.35 14.30 -12.88
N THR A 161 18.21 15.30 -12.63
CA THR A 161 19.66 15.10 -12.47
C THR A 161 20.03 14.99 -10.99
N ASP A 162 21.04 14.19 -10.70
CA ASP A 162 21.66 14.10 -9.38
C ASP A 162 20.70 13.60 -8.29
N TYR A 163 20.02 12.48 -8.61
CA TYR A 163 19.13 11.78 -7.68
C TYR A 163 19.65 10.38 -7.35
N TRP A 164 19.89 10.08 -6.07
CA TRP A 164 20.19 8.74 -5.60
C TRP A 164 19.07 7.74 -5.93
N ILE A 165 19.49 6.56 -6.37
CA ILE A 165 18.64 5.37 -6.54
C ILE A 165 19.14 4.23 -5.66
N GLY A 166 18.31 3.21 -5.49
CA GLY A 166 18.56 2.14 -4.52
C GLY A 166 19.55 1.08 -4.99
N LEU A 167 20.63 1.45 -5.67
CA LEU A 167 21.68 0.51 -6.08
C LEU A 167 23.02 0.92 -5.48
N ARG A 168 23.70 -0.05 -4.85
CA ARG A 168 25.06 0.10 -4.32
C ARG A 168 25.90 -1.14 -4.57
N ARG A 169 27.21 -0.99 -4.60
CA ARG A 169 28.18 -2.09 -4.60
C ARG A 169 29.24 -1.85 -3.53
N GLU A 170 29.88 -2.92 -3.09
CA GLU A 170 30.93 -2.85 -2.05
C GLU A 170 32.25 -2.34 -2.62
N GLU A 171 32.62 -2.81 -3.81
CA GLU A 171 33.85 -2.44 -4.50
C GLU A 171 33.62 -2.26 -6.01
N VAL A 172 34.54 -1.57 -6.68
CA VAL A 172 34.50 -1.39 -8.13
C VAL A 172 34.61 -2.76 -8.81
N GLY A 173 33.72 -3.04 -9.75
CA GLY A 173 33.65 -4.32 -10.46
C GLY A 173 32.84 -5.40 -9.76
N GLN A 174 32.40 -5.18 -8.51
CA GLN A 174 31.44 -6.08 -7.85
C GLN A 174 30.01 -5.86 -8.39
N PRO A 175 29.16 -6.89 -8.32
CA PRO A 175 27.75 -6.77 -8.71
C PRO A 175 27.02 -5.69 -7.92
N TRP A 176 26.05 -5.05 -8.57
CA TRP A 176 25.15 -4.11 -7.90
C TRP A 176 24.16 -4.86 -7.01
N LYS A 177 23.90 -4.30 -5.83
CA LYS A 177 22.95 -4.80 -4.85
C LYS A 177 21.87 -3.77 -4.58
N GLN A 178 20.67 -4.27 -4.37
CA GLN A 178 19.52 -3.53 -3.86
C GLN A 178 19.64 -3.33 -2.33
N PRO A 179 18.85 -2.44 -1.70
CA PRO A 179 18.99 -2.12 -0.28
C PRO A 179 18.58 -3.28 0.65
N ASN A 180 17.81 -4.23 0.12
CA ASN A 180 17.48 -5.50 0.77
C ASN A 180 18.58 -6.57 0.64
N GLY A 181 19.71 -6.25 -0.02
CA GLY A 181 20.82 -7.16 -0.27
C GLY A 181 20.69 -8.06 -1.50
N SER A 182 19.55 -8.06 -2.21
CA SER A 182 19.41 -8.85 -3.45
C SER A 182 20.28 -8.29 -4.57
N LEU A 183 20.77 -9.18 -5.44
CA LEU A 183 21.51 -8.79 -6.64
C LEU A 183 20.58 -8.07 -7.62
N PHE A 184 21.08 -6.99 -8.20
CA PHE A 184 20.47 -6.34 -9.34
C PHE A 184 20.60 -7.24 -10.59
N SER A 185 19.59 -7.26 -11.44
CA SER A 185 19.55 -8.13 -12.63
C SER A 185 20.34 -7.61 -13.83
N ASP A 186 21.08 -6.50 -13.68
CA ASP A 186 21.93 -5.88 -14.70
C ASP A 186 21.23 -5.61 -16.05
N TRP A 187 19.90 -5.40 -16.01
CA TRP A 187 19.09 -5.20 -17.21
C TRP A 187 19.24 -3.82 -17.86
N PHE A 188 19.97 -2.92 -17.21
CA PHE A 188 20.44 -1.66 -17.78
C PHE A 188 21.86 -1.34 -17.30
N PRO A 189 22.66 -0.62 -18.10
CA PRO A 189 24.01 -0.26 -17.72
C PRO A 189 24.01 0.82 -16.63
N ILE A 190 24.98 0.73 -15.72
CA ILE A 190 25.30 1.75 -14.73
C ILE A 190 26.74 2.21 -14.99
N GLY A 191 26.89 3.46 -15.39
CA GLY A 191 28.20 4.06 -15.69
C GLY A 191 29.02 4.39 -14.44
N GLY A 192 30.31 4.65 -14.65
CA GLY A 192 31.22 5.15 -13.62
C GLY A 192 31.81 4.09 -12.68
N GLU A 193 32.76 4.56 -11.87
CA GLU A 193 33.54 3.74 -10.93
C GLU A 193 33.14 4.02 -9.47
N GLY A 194 31.98 4.64 -9.24
CA GLY A 194 31.46 4.90 -7.91
C GLY A 194 30.84 3.66 -7.26
N LEU A 195 30.50 3.78 -5.97
CA LEU A 195 29.92 2.68 -5.19
C LEU A 195 28.40 2.81 -5.04
N CYS A 196 27.84 4.01 -5.22
CA CYS A 196 26.41 4.26 -5.13
C CYS A 196 25.89 4.85 -6.44
N ALA A 197 24.76 4.33 -6.90
CA ALA A 197 24.17 4.70 -8.17
C ALA A 197 23.22 5.89 -8.02
N TYR A 198 23.20 6.73 -9.05
CA TYR A 198 22.34 7.90 -9.14
C TYR A 198 21.87 8.12 -10.58
N LEU A 199 20.80 8.90 -10.72
CA LEU A 199 20.31 9.37 -12.00
C LEU A 199 21.14 10.55 -12.46
N SER A 200 21.73 10.41 -13.64
CA SER A 200 22.20 11.52 -14.46
C SER A 200 21.14 11.84 -15.52
N SER A 201 21.26 13.01 -16.14
CA SER A 201 20.30 13.57 -17.12
C SER A 201 19.74 12.59 -18.17
N LYS A 202 20.49 11.57 -18.59
CA LYS A 202 20.06 10.60 -19.62
C LYS A 202 20.37 9.15 -19.29
N GLU A 203 21.02 8.88 -18.17
CA GLU A 203 21.54 7.56 -17.85
C GLU A 203 21.68 7.37 -16.34
N VAL A 204 21.97 6.14 -15.92
CA VAL A 204 22.32 5.85 -14.53
C VAL A 204 23.84 5.82 -14.43
N SER A 205 24.39 6.58 -13.49
CA SER A 205 25.82 6.65 -13.23
C SER A 205 26.10 6.32 -11.77
N SER A 206 27.37 6.31 -11.39
CA SER A 206 27.80 5.98 -10.04
C SER A 206 28.84 6.97 -9.52
N THR A 207 28.77 7.26 -8.22
CA THR A 207 29.75 8.11 -7.53
C THR A 207 29.97 7.66 -6.08
N ARG A 208 30.71 8.43 -5.29
CA ARG A 208 30.97 8.13 -3.88
C ARG A 208 29.69 8.31 -3.07
N CYS A 209 29.34 7.32 -2.25
CA CYS A 209 28.11 7.33 -1.44
C CYS A 209 28.01 8.50 -0.44
N VAL A 210 29.15 9.09 -0.07
CA VAL A 210 29.26 10.24 0.83
C VAL A 210 28.96 11.58 0.16
N ASN A 211 28.81 11.61 -1.17
CA ASN A 211 28.43 12.82 -1.86
C ASN A 211 27.00 13.22 -1.48
N SER A 212 26.72 14.51 -1.53
CA SER A 212 25.36 15.02 -1.34
C SER A 212 24.66 15.03 -2.69
N GLN A 213 23.52 14.35 -2.76
CA GLN A 213 22.62 14.40 -3.91
C GLN A 213 21.18 14.34 -3.42
N ARG A 214 20.24 14.75 -4.26
CA ARG A 214 18.82 14.50 -3.99
C ARG A 214 18.58 12.99 -4.04
N TRP A 215 17.41 12.53 -3.63
CA TRP A 215 17.10 11.10 -3.65
C TRP A 215 15.64 10.84 -3.98
N ILE A 216 15.39 9.66 -4.54
CA ILE A 216 14.03 9.23 -4.87
C ILE A 216 13.67 8.03 -4.01
N CYS A 217 12.61 8.16 -3.23
CA CYS A 217 12.03 7.03 -2.53
C CYS A 217 10.97 6.35 -3.38
N SER A 218 10.82 5.03 -3.22
CA SER A 218 9.68 4.27 -3.70
C SER A 218 9.11 3.38 -2.61
N ARG A 219 7.80 3.20 -2.61
CA ARG A 219 7.10 2.22 -1.77
C ARG A 219 5.85 1.70 -2.46
N LEU A 220 5.43 0.48 -2.11
CA LEU A 220 4.13 -0.03 -2.53
C LEU A 220 3.01 0.77 -1.86
N VAL A 221 1.92 1.02 -2.60
CA VAL A 221 0.66 1.45 -2.00
C VAL A 221 0.22 0.37 -1.01
N GLY A 222 -0.08 0.74 0.22
CA GLY A 222 -0.46 -0.20 1.27
C GLY A 222 0.68 -0.67 2.16
N ALA A 223 1.95 -0.32 1.87
CA ALA A 223 3.08 -0.73 2.70
C ALA A 223 2.90 -0.26 4.16
N SER A 224 3.21 -1.11 5.13
CA SER A 224 3.25 -0.70 6.54
C SER A 224 4.51 0.12 6.83
N LEU A 225 4.42 1.10 7.73
CA LEU A 225 5.61 1.77 8.25
C LEU A 225 6.44 0.75 9.06
N PRO A 226 7.78 0.86 9.07
CA PRO A 226 8.60 0.05 9.97
C PRO A 226 8.17 0.37 11.40
N ARG A 227 7.99 -0.67 12.22
CA ARG A 227 7.74 -0.49 13.64
C ARG A 227 9.05 0.01 14.23
N SER A 228 9.05 1.18 14.86
CA SER A 228 10.25 1.73 15.48
C SER A 228 10.88 0.71 16.44
N SER A 229 12.16 0.42 16.18
CA SER A 229 13.22 -0.13 17.06
C SER A 229 13.55 -1.63 17.16
N GLU A 230 13.13 -2.54 16.27
CA GLU A 230 13.64 -3.94 16.31
C GLU A 230 14.18 -4.53 14.99
N ASP A 231 14.05 -3.85 13.85
CA ASP A 231 14.53 -4.38 12.55
C ASP A 231 15.91 -3.81 12.14
N VAL A 232 16.71 -3.30 13.08
CA VAL A 232 18.10 -2.85 12.84
C VAL A 232 19.06 -3.86 13.46
N VAL A 233 19.21 -5.04 12.83
CA VAL A 233 20.37 -5.93 12.98
C VAL A 233 20.68 -6.56 11.63
#